data_AF-A0A1H2M9T7-F1
#
_entry.id   AF-A0A1H2M9T7-F1
#
_cell.length_a   1.000
_cell.length_b   1.000
_cell.length_c   1.000
_cell.angle_alpha   90.00
_cell.angle_beta   90.00
_cell.angle_gamma   90.00
#
_symmetry.space_group_name_H-M   'P 1'
#
loop_
_entity.id
_entity.type
_entity.pdbx_description
1 polymer ?
#
loop_
_entity_poly.entity_id
_entity_poly.type
_entity_poly.pdbx_seq_one_letter_code
_entity_poly.pdbx_strand_id
1 'polypeptide(L)'
;MDRGGNGDVAVTTPAGQVCAVLQPAVAEAARLAGAGRVGLVDVTGGRPGTEANLHLDDVLTTYAGQGSLGRAGASVRLRSRVVGARGVPATPVPAIVAREAVAVERDLGAGLAAALVRVPDDALAVVLTTWALSRLRPERRPAFLPALEQSAGGRPVAWVSVEGVGVAPAVPTLGDRPASGHSLVGLHLVGAAGPPRVLGRCWSRGAVLSWS
;
A
#
# COMPACT_ATOMS: atom_id res chain seq x y z
N MET A 1 -3.98 -3.40 47.82
CA MET A 1 -2.66 -3.10 47.22
C MET A 1 -2.64 -3.75 45.86
N ASP A 2 -2.81 -2.91 44.85
CA ASP A 2 -2.86 -3.25 43.43
C ASP A 2 -1.44 -3.15 42.87
N ARG A 3 -0.95 -4.19 42.19
CA ARG A 3 0.29 -4.12 41.39
C ARG A 3 0.21 -5.08 40.21
N GLY A 4 -0.02 -4.47 39.05
CA GLY A 4 0.92 -4.59 37.94
C GLY A 4 0.58 -5.67 36.93
N GLY A 5 -0.44 -5.38 36.12
CA GLY A 5 -0.65 -6.05 34.85
C GLY A 5 0.62 -6.03 34.02
N ASN A 6 1.10 -7.23 33.69
CA ASN A 6 2.19 -7.43 32.76
C ASN A 6 1.67 -7.05 31.37
N GLY A 7 2.00 -5.84 30.93
CA GLY A 7 1.59 -5.30 29.65
C GLY A 7 2.05 -6.20 28.52
N ASP A 8 1.10 -6.60 27.68
CA ASP A 8 1.31 -7.27 26.41
C ASP A 8 2.52 -6.69 25.68
N VAL A 9 3.53 -7.53 25.48
CA VAL A 9 4.58 -7.26 24.51
C VAL A 9 3.92 -7.40 23.14
N ALA A 10 3.43 -6.28 22.62
CA ALA A 10 2.96 -6.19 21.24
C ALA A 10 4.08 -6.67 20.31
N VAL A 11 3.87 -7.81 19.68
CA VAL A 11 4.78 -8.37 18.69
C VAL A 11 4.81 -7.42 17.50
N THR A 12 5.79 -6.50 17.49
CA THR A 12 6.17 -5.76 16.29
C THR A 12 6.89 -6.72 15.36
N THR A 13 6.18 -7.38 14.46
CA THR A 13 6.83 -8.02 13.32
C THR A 13 7.26 -6.93 12.32
N PRO A 14 8.55 -6.84 11.96
CA PRO A 14 9.04 -5.86 10.99
C PRO A 14 8.42 -5.97 9.59
N ALA A 15 7.68 -7.04 9.31
CA ALA A 15 6.97 -7.29 8.06
C ALA A 15 5.68 -6.46 7.91
N GLY A 16 5.08 -5.98 9.01
CA GLY A 16 3.81 -5.24 8.98
C GLY A 16 3.93 -3.71 8.94
N GLN A 17 5.12 -3.14 9.21
CA GLN A 17 5.30 -1.70 9.42
C GLN A 17 4.85 -0.84 8.22
N VAL A 18 4.90 -1.39 7.01
CA VAL A 18 4.48 -0.68 5.79
C VAL A 18 2.97 -0.43 5.74
N CYS A 19 2.18 -1.17 6.53
CA CYS A 19 0.74 -0.91 6.69
C CYS A 19 0.47 0.50 7.21
N ALA A 20 1.37 1.07 8.01
CA ALA A 20 1.30 2.46 8.46
C ALA A 20 1.29 3.48 7.31
N VAL A 21 1.75 3.07 6.12
CA VAL A 21 1.79 3.89 4.91
C VAL A 21 0.65 3.49 3.97
N LEU A 22 0.38 2.19 3.86
CA LEU A 22 -0.67 1.67 2.98
C LEU A 22 -2.08 2.05 3.45
N GLN A 23 -2.37 2.04 4.76
CA GLN A 23 -3.69 2.42 5.28
C GLN A 23 -4.18 3.78 4.75
N PRO A 24 -3.47 4.90 4.97
CA PRO A 24 -3.91 6.20 4.45
C PRO A 24 -3.85 6.28 2.91
N ALA A 25 -2.95 5.55 2.24
CA ALA A 25 -2.85 5.55 0.78
C ALA A 25 -4.03 4.83 0.10
N VAL A 26 -4.45 3.69 0.63
CA VAL A 26 -5.63 2.94 0.17
C VAL A 26 -6.92 3.72 0.46
N ALA A 27 -7.02 4.35 1.64
CA ALA A 27 -8.15 5.22 1.95
C ALA A 27 -8.24 6.41 0.97
N GLU A 28 -7.11 7.03 0.63
CA GLU A 28 -7.07 8.09 -0.37
C GLU A 28 -7.44 7.59 -1.79
N ALA A 29 -6.97 6.41 -2.18
CA ALA A 29 -7.36 5.79 -3.45
C ALA A 29 -8.88 5.60 -3.56
N ALA A 30 -9.49 5.03 -2.52
CA ALA A 30 -10.92 4.82 -2.45
C ALA A 30 -11.70 6.15 -2.44
N ARG A 31 -11.23 7.15 -1.67
CA ARG A 31 -11.85 8.48 -1.62
C ARG A 31 -11.87 9.14 -3.00
N LEU A 32 -10.77 9.09 -3.74
CA LEU A 32 -10.70 9.67 -5.09
C LEU A 32 -11.60 8.94 -6.08
N ALA A 33 -11.74 7.63 -5.95
CA ALA A 33 -12.62 6.82 -6.79
C ALA A 33 -14.09 6.86 -6.35
N GLY A 34 -14.43 7.50 -5.22
CA GLY A 34 -15.76 7.49 -4.64
C GLY A 34 -16.21 6.11 -4.14
N ALA A 35 -15.28 5.21 -3.83
CA ALA A 35 -15.56 3.82 -3.49
C ALA A 35 -15.78 3.64 -1.98
N GLY A 36 -16.92 3.01 -1.60
CA GLY A 36 -17.22 2.62 -0.21
C GLY A 36 -16.70 1.24 0.19
N ARG A 37 -16.18 0.47 -0.76
CA ARG A 37 -15.65 -0.89 -0.59
C ARG A 37 -14.41 -1.07 -1.45
N VAL A 38 -13.46 -1.87 -0.98
CA VAL A 38 -12.23 -2.17 -1.70
C VAL A 38 -11.92 -3.66 -1.71
N GLY A 39 -11.34 -4.14 -2.81
CA GLY A 39 -10.65 -5.43 -2.86
C GLY A 39 -9.15 -5.19 -2.96
N LEU A 40 -8.35 -5.81 -2.09
CA LEU A 40 -6.90 -5.65 -2.11
C LEU A 40 -6.24 -6.76 -2.93
N VAL A 41 -5.34 -6.37 -3.82
CA VAL A 41 -4.52 -7.29 -4.63
C VAL A 41 -3.05 -7.01 -4.36
N ASP A 42 -2.38 -7.82 -3.54
CA ASP A 42 -0.97 -7.62 -3.20
C ASP A 42 -0.06 -8.31 -4.21
N VAL A 43 0.74 -7.54 -4.93
CA VAL A 43 1.76 -8.06 -5.84
C VAL A 43 3.01 -8.35 -5.02
N THR A 44 3.32 -9.63 -4.83
CA THR A 44 4.33 -10.07 -3.88
C THR A 44 5.65 -10.44 -4.57
N GLY A 45 6.75 -10.07 -3.91
CA GLY A 45 8.10 -10.41 -4.33
C GLY A 45 8.58 -11.82 -3.99
N GLY A 46 7.85 -12.55 -3.14
CA GLY A 46 8.25 -13.81 -2.49
C GLY A 46 7.05 -14.73 -2.22
N ARG A 47 7.26 -15.84 -1.48
CA ARG A 47 6.25 -16.89 -1.27
C ARG A 47 4.88 -16.28 -0.88
N PRO A 48 3.78 -16.64 -1.57
CA PRO A 48 2.42 -16.30 -1.14
C PRO A 48 2.18 -16.67 0.33
N GLY A 49 1.38 -15.89 1.06
CA GLY A 49 1.02 -16.16 2.46
C GLY A 49 1.73 -15.32 3.54
N THR A 50 2.52 -14.29 3.20
CA THR A 50 3.11 -13.33 4.16
C THR A 50 2.43 -11.95 4.13
N GLU A 51 1.13 -11.92 3.87
CA GLU A 51 0.37 -10.78 3.30
C GLU A 51 -0.13 -9.75 4.31
N ALA A 52 0.73 -9.22 5.19
CA ALA A 52 0.31 -8.16 6.13
C ALA A 52 -0.40 -6.98 5.42
N ASN A 53 -0.04 -6.72 4.16
CA ASN A 53 -0.66 -5.72 3.30
C ASN A 53 -2.14 -5.97 2.97
N LEU A 54 -2.61 -7.22 3.01
CA LEU A 54 -4.02 -7.59 2.73
C LEU A 54 -4.90 -7.45 3.98
N HIS A 55 -4.30 -7.23 5.16
CA HIS A 55 -4.99 -7.14 6.44
C HIS A 55 -4.94 -5.71 7.02
N LEU A 56 -5.01 -4.68 6.16
CA LEU A 56 -4.98 -3.27 6.59
C LEU A 56 -6.10 -2.91 7.57
N ASP A 57 -7.18 -3.68 7.59
CA ASP A 57 -8.28 -3.50 8.53
C ASP A 57 -7.96 -4.03 9.93
N ASP A 58 -7.03 -5.00 10.07
CA ASP A 58 -6.57 -5.54 11.35
C ASP A 58 -5.26 -4.92 11.87
N VAL A 59 -5.06 -3.66 11.52
CA VAL A 59 -3.92 -2.85 11.96
C VAL A 59 -4.43 -1.56 12.61
N LEU A 60 -3.90 -1.25 13.79
CA LEU A 60 -4.02 0.08 14.41
C LEU A 60 -2.65 0.75 14.39
N THR A 61 -2.54 1.85 13.65
CA THR A 61 -1.30 2.64 13.56
C THR A 61 -1.43 3.92 14.37
N THR A 62 -0.54 4.13 15.33
CA THR A 62 -0.40 5.42 16.02
C THR A 62 0.68 6.26 15.34
N TYR A 63 0.30 7.44 14.87
CA TYR A 63 1.20 8.45 14.29
C TYR A 63 1.57 9.46 15.37
N ALA A 64 2.87 9.50 15.72
CA ALA A 64 3.39 10.37 16.77
C ALA A 64 3.01 11.84 16.50
N GLY A 65 2.29 12.44 17.45
CA GLY A 65 1.87 13.84 17.38
C GLY A 65 0.59 14.12 16.57
N GLN A 66 -0.10 13.11 16.03
CA GLN A 66 -1.31 13.33 15.20
C GLN A 66 -2.53 12.53 15.64
N GLY A 67 -2.36 11.27 16.03
CA GLY A 67 -3.49 10.40 16.40
C GLY A 67 -3.26 8.96 15.96
N SER A 68 -4.32 8.15 15.95
CA SER A 68 -4.27 6.76 15.46
C SER A 68 -5.27 6.51 14.34
N LEU A 69 -4.93 5.61 13.42
CA LEU A 69 -5.76 5.14 12.32
C LEU A 69 -5.93 3.63 12.39
N GLY A 70 -7.15 3.14 12.16
CA GLY A 70 -7.51 1.73 12.27
C GLY A 70 -8.46 1.45 13.44
N ARG A 71 -8.88 0.19 13.59
CA ARG A 71 -9.84 -0.20 14.64
C ARG A 71 -9.12 -0.33 16.00
N ALA A 72 -9.80 0.03 17.08
CA ALA A 72 -9.24 -0.09 18.43
C ALA A 72 -8.91 -1.54 18.85
N GLY A 73 -9.67 -2.51 18.33
CA GLY A 73 -9.51 -3.95 18.58
C GLY A 73 -8.60 -4.68 17.58
N ALA A 74 -7.75 -3.97 16.85
CA ALA A 74 -6.85 -4.59 15.88
C ALA A 74 -5.81 -5.48 16.58
N SER A 75 -5.53 -6.64 16.00
CA SER A 75 -4.52 -7.56 16.53
C SER A 75 -3.10 -7.00 16.38
N VAL A 76 -2.87 -6.20 15.32
CA VAL A 76 -1.58 -5.59 15.05
C VAL A 76 -1.59 -4.11 15.46
N ARG A 77 -0.60 -3.71 16.26
CA ARG A 77 -0.40 -2.31 16.67
C ARG A 77 0.94 -1.81 16.19
N LEU A 78 0.91 -0.73 15.41
CA LEU A 78 2.09 -0.09 14.85
C LEU A 78 2.26 1.32 15.42
N ARG A 79 3.51 1.79 15.40
CA ARG A 79 3.83 3.19 15.67
C ARG A 79 4.68 3.74 14.54
N SER A 80 4.36 4.96 14.11
CA SER A 80 5.10 5.67 13.08
C SER A 80 5.32 7.12 13.49
N ARG A 81 6.49 7.65 13.14
CA ARG A 81 6.82 9.07 13.28
C ARG A 81 6.47 9.80 11.99
N VAL A 82 5.75 10.91 12.12
CA VAL A 82 5.47 11.81 11.00
C VAL A 82 6.53 12.90 10.99
N VAL A 83 7.08 13.19 9.80
CA VAL A 83 8.01 14.29 9.55
C VAL A 83 7.49 15.14 8.39
N GLY A 84 7.91 16.39 8.34
CA GLY A 84 7.37 17.37 7.40
C GLY A 84 6.15 18.11 7.94
N ALA A 85 5.59 19.03 7.14
CA ALA A 85 4.54 19.94 7.57
C ALA A 85 3.12 19.36 7.39
N ARG A 86 2.93 18.42 6.46
CA ARG A 86 1.62 17.82 6.17
C ARG A 86 1.39 16.59 7.04
N GLY A 87 0.22 16.52 7.63
CA GLY A 87 -0.21 15.37 8.42
C GLY A 87 -0.67 14.18 7.59
N VAL A 88 -0.69 13.01 8.22
CA VAL A 88 -1.28 11.81 7.64
C VAL A 88 -2.79 11.98 7.55
N PRO A 89 -3.42 11.75 6.38
CA PRO A 89 -4.87 11.73 6.24
C PRO A 89 -5.49 10.74 7.22
N ALA A 90 -6.46 11.20 8.01
CA ALA A 90 -7.15 10.39 9.01
C ALA A 90 -8.36 9.61 8.43
N THR A 91 -8.52 9.59 7.10
CA THR A 91 -9.62 8.88 6.44
C THR A 91 -9.49 7.38 6.70
N PRO A 92 -10.54 6.70 7.22
CA PRO A 92 -10.50 5.27 7.45
C PRO A 92 -10.45 4.50 6.12
N VAL A 93 -9.80 3.34 6.13
CA VAL A 93 -9.88 2.40 5.00
C VAL A 93 -11.32 1.90 4.92
N PRO A 94 -11.96 1.90 3.72
CA PRO A 94 -13.29 1.33 3.56
C PRO A 94 -13.31 -0.19 3.80
N ALA A 95 -14.50 -0.80 3.75
CA ALA A 95 -14.62 -2.24 3.96
C ALA A 95 -13.79 -3.03 2.92
N ILE A 96 -12.93 -3.93 3.42
CA ILE A 96 -12.10 -4.81 2.59
C ILE A 96 -12.87 -6.11 2.32
N VAL A 97 -13.30 -6.31 1.09
CA VAL A 97 -14.25 -7.37 0.70
C VAL A 97 -13.62 -8.48 -0.14
N ALA A 98 -12.39 -8.28 -0.62
CA ALA A 98 -11.60 -9.28 -1.33
C ALA A 98 -10.12 -9.08 -1.00
N ARG A 99 -9.36 -10.18 -1.03
CA ARG A 99 -7.93 -10.23 -0.69
C ARG A 99 -7.26 -11.25 -1.59
N GLU A 100 -6.41 -10.79 -2.49
CA GLU A 100 -5.72 -11.63 -3.46
C GLU A 100 -4.22 -11.37 -3.42
N ALA A 101 -3.42 -12.41 -3.60
CA ALA A 101 -1.96 -12.30 -3.71
C ALA A 101 -1.53 -12.76 -5.11
N VAL A 102 -0.65 -11.98 -5.74
CA VAL A 102 -0.13 -12.25 -7.08
C VAL A 102 1.39 -12.19 -7.06
N ALA A 103 2.05 -13.27 -7.48
CA ALA A 103 3.52 -13.29 -7.52
C ALA A 103 4.06 -12.38 -8.65
N VAL A 104 5.12 -11.61 -8.36
CA VAL A 104 5.81 -10.76 -9.34
C VAL A 104 6.75 -11.59 -10.21
N GLU A 105 6.18 -12.38 -11.13
CA GLU A 105 6.90 -13.34 -11.96
C GLU A 105 6.76 -13.07 -13.46
N ARG A 106 7.04 -14.07 -14.31
CA ARG A 106 6.97 -13.91 -15.77
C ARG A 106 5.55 -13.65 -16.25
N ASP A 107 4.54 -14.26 -15.63
CA ASP A 107 3.14 -14.17 -16.03
C ASP A 107 2.31 -13.27 -15.10
N LEU A 108 2.85 -12.09 -14.77
CA LEU A 108 2.18 -11.13 -13.90
C LEU A 108 0.84 -10.67 -14.49
N GLY A 109 0.74 -10.54 -15.82
CA GLY A 109 -0.49 -10.11 -16.50
C GLY A 109 -1.65 -11.08 -16.27
N ALA A 110 -1.45 -12.38 -16.51
CA ALA A 110 -2.52 -13.36 -16.25
C ALA A 110 -2.85 -13.46 -14.76
N GLY A 111 -1.85 -13.39 -13.88
CA GLY A 111 -2.06 -13.38 -12.43
C GLY A 111 -2.90 -12.18 -11.96
N LEU A 112 -2.58 -10.98 -12.45
CA LEU A 112 -3.35 -9.76 -12.17
C LEU A 112 -4.78 -9.88 -12.70
N ALA A 113 -4.97 -10.31 -13.95
CA ALA A 113 -6.29 -10.47 -14.53
C ALA A 113 -7.15 -11.46 -13.70
N ALA A 114 -6.58 -12.61 -13.32
CA ALA A 114 -7.27 -13.60 -12.49
C ALA A 114 -7.63 -13.07 -11.09
N ALA A 115 -6.75 -12.31 -10.45
CA ALA A 115 -7.02 -11.70 -9.15
C ALA A 115 -8.09 -10.60 -9.25
N LEU A 116 -8.04 -9.76 -10.28
CA LEU A 116 -9.02 -8.69 -10.48
C LEU A 116 -10.42 -9.25 -10.68
N VAL A 117 -10.60 -10.37 -11.40
CA VAL A 117 -11.90 -11.06 -11.56
C VAL A 117 -12.51 -11.48 -10.22
N ARG A 118 -11.70 -11.74 -9.19
CA ARG A 118 -12.18 -12.14 -7.84
C ARG A 118 -12.63 -10.95 -6.99
N VAL A 119 -12.28 -9.72 -7.39
CA VAL A 119 -12.76 -8.51 -6.71
C VAL A 119 -14.17 -8.17 -7.19
N PRO A 120 -15.17 -8.07 -6.29
CA PRO A 120 -16.54 -7.70 -6.65
C PRO A 120 -16.62 -6.42 -7.50
N ASP A 121 -17.57 -6.36 -8.43
CA ASP A 121 -17.73 -5.22 -9.35
C ASP A 121 -18.15 -3.92 -8.63
N ASP A 122 -18.79 -4.04 -7.46
CA ASP A 122 -19.18 -2.91 -6.59
C ASP A 122 -18.04 -2.42 -5.68
N ALA A 123 -16.85 -3.02 -5.79
CA ALA A 123 -15.67 -2.65 -5.03
C ALA A 123 -14.54 -2.15 -5.94
N LEU A 124 -13.80 -1.14 -5.46
CA LEU A 124 -12.57 -0.71 -6.13
C LEU A 124 -11.49 -1.77 -5.90
N ALA A 125 -10.96 -2.34 -6.98
CA ALA A 125 -9.74 -3.14 -6.88
C ALA A 125 -8.55 -2.21 -6.64
N VAL A 126 -7.79 -2.47 -5.57
CA VAL A 126 -6.59 -1.72 -5.21
C VAL A 126 -5.40 -2.66 -5.26
N VAL A 127 -4.58 -2.51 -6.28
CA VAL A 127 -3.34 -3.26 -6.47
C VAL A 127 -2.25 -2.61 -5.63
N LEU A 128 -1.55 -3.41 -4.83
CA LEU A 128 -0.50 -2.99 -3.91
C LEU A 128 0.84 -3.53 -4.40
N THR A 129 1.87 -2.69 -4.40
CA THR A 129 3.26 -3.13 -4.58
C THR A 129 4.11 -2.58 -3.44
N THR A 130 4.78 -3.46 -2.68
CA THR A 130 5.68 -3.06 -1.58
C THR A 130 7.06 -3.69 -1.77
N TRP A 131 7.97 -2.92 -2.35
CA TRP A 131 9.30 -3.39 -2.79
C TRP A 131 9.27 -4.60 -3.74
N ALA A 132 8.10 -4.92 -4.31
CA ALA A 132 7.90 -6.07 -5.16
C ALA A 132 8.54 -5.85 -6.52
N LEU A 133 8.42 -4.64 -7.06
CA LEU A 133 8.98 -4.30 -8.37
C LEU A 133 10.51 -4.25 -8.34
N SER A 134 11.11 -4.04 -7.18
CA SER A 134 12.57 -4.13 -7.00
C SER A 134 13.13 -5.53 -7.29
N ARG A 135 12.30 -6.58 -7.18
CA ARG A 135 12.65 -7.97 -7.51
C ARG A 135 12.76 -8.21 -9.01
N LEU A 136 12.10 -7.38 -9.81
CA LEU A 136 12.25 -7.39 -11.26
C LEU A 136 13.58 -6.73 -11.64
N ARG A 137 14.18 -7.26 -12.71
CA ARG A 137 15.28 -6.58 -13.40
C ARG A 137 14.82 -5.19 -13.86
N PRO A 138 15.68 -4.15 -13.83
CA PRO A 138 15.28 -2.79 -14.18
C PRO A 138 14.53 -2.68 -15.52
N GLU A 139 14.95 -3.44 -16.52
CA GLU A 139 14.39 -3.41 -17.88
C GLU A 139 12.96 -3.95 -17.94
N ARG A 140 12.55 -4.77 -16.95
CA ARG A 140 11.20 -5.35 -16.88
C ARG A 140 10.21 -4.48 -16.10
N ARG A 141 10.68 -3.53 -15.29
CA ARG A 141 9.81 -2.68 -14.45
C ARG A 141 8.86 -1.80 -15.26
N PRO A 142 9.26 -1.20 -16.40
CA PRO A 142 8.34 -0.40 -17.21
C PRO A 142 7.12 -1.17 -17.71
N ALA A 143 7.22 -2.49 -17.89
CA ALA A 143 6.13 -3.33 -18.37
C ALA A 143 5.02 -3.57 -17.33
N PHE A 144 5.25 -3.24 -16.05
CA PHE A 144 4.24 -3.42 -15.00
C PHE A 144 2.98 -2.61 -15.25
N LEU A 145 3.12 -1.31 -15.56
CA LEU A 145 1.97 -0.42 -15.70
C LEU A 145 1.09 -0.80 -16.91
N PRO A 146 1.64 -1.04 -18.12
CA PRO A 146 0.84 -1.56 -19.24
C PRO A 146 0.18 -2.92 -18.95
N ALA A 147 0.85 -3.81 -18.22
CA ALA A 147 0.26 -5.09 -17.84
C ALA A 147 -0.92 -4.92 -16.88
N LEU A 148 -0.81 -3.98 -15.93
CA LEU A 148 -1.91 -3.64 -15.03
C LEU A 148 -3.09 -3.00 -15.79
N GLU A 149 -2.82 -2.05 -16.69
CA GLU A 149 -3.84 -1.40 -17.52
C GLU A 149 -4.58 -2.42 -18.40
N GLN A 150 -3.84 -3.33 -19.02
CA GLN A 150 -4.42 -4.42 -19.82
C GLN A 150 -5.27 -5.36 -18.95
N SER A 151 -4.77 -5.73 -17.77
CA SER A 151 -5.48 -6.63 -16.85
C SER A 151 -6.75 -6.00 -16.25
N ALA A 152 -6.77 -4.68 -16.10
CA ALA A 152 -7.96 -3.95 -15.64
C ALA A 152 -9.11 -4.07 -16.64
N GLY A 153 -8.85 -4.26 -17.94
CA GLY A 153 -9.90 -4.48 -18.93
C GLY A 153 -10.96 -3.38 -18.97
N GLY A 154 -10.58 -2.13 -18.64
CA GLY A 154 -11.49 -0.98 -18.58
C GLY A 154 -12.23 -0.79 -17.25
N ARG A 155 -12.15 -1.73 -16.30
CA ARG A 155 -12.72 -1.52 -14.95
C ARG A 155 -11.87 -0.50 -14.16
N PRO A 156 -12.47 0.29 -13.26
CA PRO A 156 -11.71 1.15 -12.35
C PRO A 156 -10.80 0.30 -11.45
N VAL A 157 -9.50 0.60 -11.48
CA VAL A 157 -8.49 -0.02 -10.62
C VAL A 157 -7.60 1.07 -10.06
N ALA A 158 -7.27 1.00 -8.77
CA ALA A 158 -6.23 1.81 -8.17
C ALA A 158 -4.94 1.01 -8.05
N TRP A 159 -3.80 1.68 -8.19
CA TRP A 159 -2.50 1.13 -7.85
C TRP A 159 -1.84 2.01 -6.79
N VAL A 160 -1.54 1.40 -5.64
CA VAL A 160 -0.77 2.01 -4.55
C VAL A 160 0.61 1.35 -4.52
N SER A 161 1.64 2.16 -4.70
CA SER A 161 3.02 1.70 -4.73
C SER A 161 3.79 2.23 -3.52
N VAL A 162 4.56 1.36 -2.86
CA VAL A 162 5.60 1.73 -1.91
C VAL A 162 6.89 1.10 -2.40
N GLU A 163 7.63 1.87 -3.18
CA GLU A 163 8.80 1.37 -3.92
C GLU A 163 9.98 2.33 -3.75
N GLY A 164 11.19 1.81 -3.95
CA GLY A 164 12.40 2.65 -3.98
C GLY A 164 12.30 3.76 -5.04
N VAL A 165 13.02 4.85 -4.83
CA VAL A 165 13.04 5.98 -5.77
C VAL A 165 13.43 5.48 -7.18
N GLY A 166 12.58 5.77 -8.17
CA GLY A 166 12.76 5.37 -9.57
C GLY A 166 12.44 3.90 -9.88
N VAL A 167 11.91 3.13 -8.93
CA VAL A 167 11.54 1.71 -9.15
C VAL A 167 10.13 1.58 -9.73
N ALA A 168 9.17 2.34 -9.21
CA ALA A 168 7.79 2.32 -9.70
C ALA A 168 7.68 3.09 -11.02
N PRO A 169 7.17 2.47 -12.11
CA PRO A 169 7.06 3.15 -13.40
C PRO A 169 6.13 4.37 -13.33
N ALA A 170 6.55 5.45 -13.98
CA ALA A 170 5.82 6.72 -14.12
C ALA A 170 5.49 7.46 -12.80
N VAL A 171 5.85 6.94 -11.63
CA VAL A 171 5.74 7.65 -10.36
C VAL A 171 6.85 8.72 -10.28
N PRO A 172 6.51 10.02 -10.12
CA PRO A 172 7.50 11.09 -10.05
C PRO A 172 8.53 10.86 -8.94
N THR A 173 9.81 11.15 -9.19
CA THR A 173 10.87 10.97 -8.17
C THR A 173 10.95 12.12 -7.17
N LEU A 174 10.26 13.23 -7.42
CA LEU A 174 10.33 14.48 -6.64
C LEU A 174 11.75 15.06 -6.52
N GLY A 175 12.64 14.74 -7.47
CA GLY A 175 14.05 15.12 -7.43
C GLY A 175 14.93 14.24 -6.52
N ASP A 176 14.35 13.24 -5.85
CA ASP A 176 15.10 12.29 -5.05
C ASP A 176 15.96 11.39 -5.95
N ARG A 177 17.08 10.90 -5.41
CA ARG A 177 18.00 10.01 -6.14
C ARG A 177 17.67 8.54 -5.88
N PRO A 178 17.97 7.64 -6.82
CA PRO A 178 17.96 6.20 -6.54
C PRO A 178 18.84 5.88 -5.32
N ALA A 179 18.43 4.86 -4.54
CA ALA A 179 19.11 4.42 -3.32
C ALA A 179 19.23 5.48 -2.19
N SER A 180 18.36 6.50 -2.15
CA SER A 180 18.31 7.50 -1.07
C SER A 180 17.89 6.98 0.32
N GLY A 181 17.68 5.67 0.50
CA GLY A 181 17.33 5.08 1.80
C GLY A 181 15.84 5.18 2.17
N HIS A 182 14.98 5.56 1.22
CA HIS A 182 13.53 5.66 1.39
C HIS A 182 12.74 5.16 0.20
N SER A 183 11.44 5.08 0.39
CA SER A 183 10.48 4.70 -0.64
C SER A 183 9.51 5.84 -0.89
N LEU A 184 9.06 5.94 -2.14
CA LEU A 184 7.99 6.85 -2.55
C LEU A 184 6.66 6.11 -2.46
N VAL A 185 5.66 6.83 -1.96
CA VAL A 185 4.28 6.35 -1.88
C VAL A 185 3.54 6.85 -3.11
N GLY A 186 3.45 6.01 -4.14
CA GLY A 186 2.77 6.31 -5.39
C GLY A 186 1.29 5.94 -5.33
N LEU A 187 0.46 6.71 -6.04
CA LEU A 187 -0.94 6.39 -6.30
C LEU A 187 -1.25 6.65 -7.78
N HIS A 188 -1.92 5.70 -8.42
CA HIS A 188 -2.48 5.86 -9.76
C HIS A 188 -3.91 5.30 -9.79
N LEU A 189 -4.82 6.00 -10.47
CA LEU A 189 -6.15 5.48 -10.78
C LEU A 189 -6.16 5.11 -12.27
N VAL A 190 -6.12 3.82 -12.55
CA VAL A 190 -6.13 3.26 -13.90
C VAL A 190 -7.47 3.62 -14.55
N GLY A 191 -7.41 4.17 -15.77
CA GLY A 191 -8.58 4.62 -16.51
C GLY A 191 -9.06 6.04 -16.16
N ALA A 192 -8.51 6.67 -15.12
CA ALA A 192 -8.74 8.09 -14.86
C ALA A 192 -7.72 8.95 -15.64
N ALA A 193 -8.09 10.21 -15.93
CA ALA A 193 -7.18 11.14 -16.57
C ALA A 193 -6.02 11.51 -15.62
N GLY A 194 -4.78 11.30 -16.08
CA GLY A 194 -3.57 11.80 -15.44
C GLY A 194 -2.54 10.74 -15.05
N PRO A 195 -1.26 11.13 -14.91
CA PRO A 195 -0.20 10.20 -14.55
C PRO A 195 -0.29 9.75 -13.08
N PRO A 196 0.45 8.69 -12.68
CA PRO A 196 0.69 8.39 -11.28
C PRO A 196 1.22 9.62 -10.51
N ARG A 197 0.81 9.76 -9.25
CA ARG A 197 1.23 10.85 -8.36
C ARG A 197 1.91 10.32 -7.11
N VAL A 198 2.68 11.16 -6.43
CA VAL A 198 3.30 10.83 -5.14
C VAL A 198 2.48 11.40 -4.00
N LEU A 199 2.06 10.54 -3.07
CA LEU A 199 1.39 10.90 -1.82
C LEU A 199 2.37 11.25 -0.72
N GLY A 200 3.61 10.74 -0.78
CA GLY A 200 4.58 10.95 0.28
C GLY A 200 5.83 10.08 0.15
N ARG A 201 6.56 10.02 1.26
CA ARG A 201 7.78 9.24 1.44
C ARG A 201 7.66 8.39 2.70
N CYS A 202 8.34 7.25 2.72
CA CYS A 202 8.57 6.50 3.95
C CYS A 202 10.00 5.98 4.06
N TRP A 203 10.54 6.01 5.27
CA TRP A 203 11.82 5.45 5.66
C TRP A 203 11.59 4.30 6.63
N SER A 204 12.62 3.47 6.82
CA SER A 204 12.61 2.41 7.84
C SER A 204 11.34 1.55 7.75
N ARG A 205 10.95 1.19 6.52
CA ARG A 205 9.76 0.38 6.20
C ARG A 205 8.42 0.96 6.69
N GLY A 206 8.33 2.28 6.88
CA GLY A 206 7.10 2.95 7.34
C GLY A 206 7.15 3.42 8.79
N ALA A 207 8.24 3.16 9.53
CA ALA A 207 8.41 3.69 10.89
C ALA A 207 8.58 5.22 10.91
N VAL A 208 9.03 5.81 9.80
CA VAL A 208 9.07 7.26 9.60
C VAL A 208 8.47 7.58 8.24
N LEU A 209 7.64 8.63 8.15
CA LEU A 209 6.98 9.01 6.91
C LEU A 209 6.72 10.51 6.81
N SER A 210 6.57 10.99 5.58
CA SER A 210 6.18 12.36 5.24
C SER A 210 5.07 12.30 4.21
N TRP A 211 3.98 13.03 4.43
CA TRP A 211 2.94 13.23 3.43
C TRP A 211 3.20 14.49 2.59
N SER A 212 2.72 14.48 1.35
CA SER A 212 2.91 15.56 0.37
C SER A 212 1.63 16.33 0.12
#